data_AF-A0A6G0A940-F1
#
_entry.id   AF-A0A6G0A940-F1
#
_cell.length_a   1.000
_cell.length_b   1.000
_cell.length_c   1.000
_cell.angle_alpha   90.00
_cell.angle_beta   90.00
_cell.angle_gamma   90.00
#
_symmetry.space_group_name_H-M   'P 1'
#
loop_
_entity.id
_entity.type
_entity.pdbx_description
1 polymer ?
#
loop_
_entity_poly.entity_id
_entity_poly.type
_entity_poly.pdbx_seq_one_letter_code
_entity_poly.pdbx_strand_id
1 'polypeptide(L)'
;MTDAEPIPAGDFARDTDVWPDSEVAGRYHANLSEAWKVFYVFGGCTMAVALRGAQRALGRPELQPVCASAVFASPVPCGAMVVDTDVLRSGRSAAQVTARLRHASSEGTDVHLSAIFGATHATHVDFVDVTYPDDALPVEEAEPPPPPPEGSPFQRINYHEQTEWLMGSPGFALGDADRWEPGPARTLSWHRLIKEPRLPDGTLDPIALCAPADVLGPAVFARLGPPGPDNPPFLSLSLEISLQFVAPTTSAWILQHTQVPVARNGYAFGVVELWDVERRLVALATQRAHIRPVDPARFAEPAGDA
;
A
#
# COMPACT_ATOMS: atom_id res chain seq x y z
N MET A 1 -5.03 -2.66 -30.91
CA MET A 1 -4.05 -3.01 -29.87
C MET A 1 -2.78 -2.23 -30.16
N THR A 2 -2.61 -1.07 -29.54
CA THR A 2 -1.31 -0.39 -29.53
C THR A 2 -0.42 -1.13 -28.54
N ASP A 3 0.70 -1.65 -29.02
CA ASP A 3 1.81 -2.14 -28.20
C ASP A 3 2.35 -0.95 -27.40
N ALA A 4 1.73 -0.66 -26.25
CA ALA A 4 2.30 0.27 -25.29
C ALA A 4 3.65 -0.30 -24.85
N GLU A 5 4.70 0.52 -24.96
CA GLU A 5 6.06 0.18 -24.57
C GLU A 5 6.07 -0.25 -23.08
N PRO A 6 6.82 -1.31 -22.71
CA PRO A 6 6.89 -1.76 -21.33
C PRO A 6 7.36 -0.61 -20.43
N ILE A 7 6.71 -0.40 -19.29
CA ILE A 7 7.13 0.65 -18.37
C ILE A 7 8.44 0.20 -17.70
N PRO A 8 9.47 1.06 -17.63
CA PRO A 8 10.69 0.71 -16.94
C PRO A 8 10.43 0.29 -15.50
N ALA A 9 11.16 -0.73 -15.03
CA ALA A 9 11.05 -1.19 -13.65
C ALA A 9 11.28 -0.03 -12.68
N GLY A 10 10.30 0.17 -11.79
CA GLY A 10 10.34 1.12 -10.71
C GLY A 10 11.41 0.75 -9.68
N ASP A 11 11.87 1.75 -8.94
CA ASP A 11 12.73 1.59 -7.78
C ASP A 11 12.03 2.23 -6.60
N PHE A 12 11.42 1.43 -5.72
CA PHE A 12 10.57 1.98 -4.67
C PHE A 12 11.33 2.96 -3.76
N ALA A 13 12.59 2.67 -3.43
CA ALA A 13 13.38 3.55 -2.56
C ALA A 13 13.64 4.89 -3.24
N ARG A 14 14.14 4.85 -4.48
CA ARG A 14 14.47 6.05 -5.27
C ARG A 14 13.22 6.86 -5.63
N ASP A 15 12.18 6.18 -6.10
CA ASP A 15 11.00 6.83 -6.68
C ASP A 15 10.10 7.43 -5.60
N THR A 16 10.10 6.88 -4.38
CA THR A 16 9.39 7.48 -3.23
C THR A 16 10.23 8.52 -2.48
N ASP A 17 11.51 8.69 -2.81
CA ASP A 17 12.40 9.64 -2.13
C ASP A 17 11.96 11.10 -2.33
N VAL A 18 12.40 11.95 -1.42
CA VAL A 18 12.01 13.37 -1.36
C VAL A 18 13.24 14.26 -1.26
N TRP A 19 13.25 15.37 -1.99
CA TRP A 19 14.30 16.38 -1.91
C TRP A 19 13.76 17.71 -1.37
N PRO A 20 14.55 18.44 -0.58
CA PRO A 20 14.08 19.69 0.03
C PRO A 20 13.85 20.77 -1.03
N ASP A 21 12.83 21.60 -0.80
CA ASP A 21 12.66 22.87 -1.49
C ASP A 21 13.76 23.85 -1.07
N SER A 22 14.33 24.59 -2.03
CA SER A 22 15.42 25.53 -1.76
C SER A 22 14.98 26.84 -1.10
N GLU A 23 13.70 27.17 -1.15
CA GLU A 23 13.14 28.46 -0.72
C GLU A 23 12.20 28.30 0.49
N VAL A 24 11.50 27.17 0.60
CA VAL A 24 10.48 26.95 1.63
C VAL A 24 10.91 25.85 2.61
N ALA A 25 11.30 26.26 3.82
CA ALA A 25 11.63 25.33 4.89
C ALA A 25 10.45 24.40 5.23
N GLY A 26 10.73 23.11 5.42
CA GLY A 26 9.71 22.09 5.69
C GLY A 26 8.93 21.64 4.45
N ARG A 27 9.22 22.19 3.26
CA ARG A 27 8.70 21.69 1.99
C ARG A 27 9.70 20.76 1.32
N TYR A 28 9.16 19.71 0.73
CA TYR A 28 9.89 18.74 -0.07
C TYR A 28 9.17 18.52 -1.39
N HIS A 29 9.92 18.02 -2.36
CA HIS A 29 9.45 17.65 -3.69
C HIS A 29 9.68 16.16 -3.88
N ALA A 30 8.81 15.53 -4.66
CA ALA A 30 8.90 14.13 -5.04
C ALA A 30 8.37 13.95 -6.47
N ASN A 31 8.64 12.80 -7.09
CA ASN A 31 8.06 12.46 -8.39
C ASN A 31 7.80 10.96 -8.51
N LEU A 32 6.51 10.58 -8.50
CA LEU A 32 6.11 9.18 -8.72
C LEU A 32 5.77 8.99 -10.20
N SER A 33 6.52 8.11 -10.86
CA SER A 33 6.31 7.78 -12.26
C SER A 33 5.05 6.92 -12.48
N GLU A 34 4.70 6.73 -13.76
CA GLU A 34 3.63 5.81 -14.17
C GLU A 34 3.83 4.36 -13.70
N ALA A 35 5.05 3.96 -13.29
CA ALA A 35 5.32 2.62 -12.76
C ALA A 35 4.47 2.28 -11.53
N TRP A 36 4.09 3.28 -10.73
CA TRP A 36 3.34 3.09 -9.49
C TRP A 36 1.82 3.27 -9.65
N LYS A 37 1.34 3.27 -10.90
CA LYS A 37 -0.07 3.51 -11.23
C LYS A 37 -0.91 2.24 -11.18
N VAL A 38 -2.11 2.38 -10.61
CA VAL A 38 -3.24 1.47 -10.85
C VAL A 38 -4.26 2.15 -11.75
N PHE A 39 -4.98 3.13 -11.22
CA PHE A 39 -5.73 4.13 -12.00
C PHE A 39 -5.11 5.51 -11.78
N TYR A 40 -4.87 5.78 -10.50
CA TYR A 40 -4.02 6.83 -9.98
C TYR A 40 -2.78 6.17 -9.37
N VAL A 41 -1.87 6.97 -8.84
CA VAL A 41 -0.77 6.43 -8.04
C VAL A 41 -1.34 5.60 -6.90
N PHE A 42 -0.78 4.41 -6.69
CA PHE A 42 -1.16 3.51 -5.62
C PHE A 42 -1.04 4.18 -4.25
N GLY A 43 -2.04 4.03 -3.38
CA GLY A 43 -2.16 4.79 -2.13
C GLY A 43 -1.00 4.52 -1.17
N GLY A 44 -0.53 3.28 -1.10
CA GLY A 44 0.66 2.91 -0.35
C GLY A 44 1.92 3.68 -0.80
N CYS A 45 2.05 4.00 -2.10
CA CYS A 45 3.18 4.77 -2.61
C CYS A 45 3.10 6.26 -2.24
N THR A 46 1.91 6.87 -2.29
CA THR A 46 1.76 8.28 -1.86
C THR A 46 1.90 8.42 -0.35
N MET A 47 1.41 7.45 0.43
CA MET A 47 1.66 7.37 1.86
C MET A 47 3.16 7.26 2.17
N ALA A 48 3.91 6.46 1.42
CA ALA A 48 5.37 6.34 1.56
C ALA A 48 6.09 7.67 1.30
N VAL A 49 5.74 8.39 0.23
CA VAL A 49 6.32 9.72 -0.08
C VAL A 49 6.03 10.72 1.06
N ALA A 50 4.79 10.78 1.54
CA ALA A 50 4.44 11.66 2.66
C ALA A 50 5.20 11.30 3.95
N LEU A 51 5.36 10.00 4.24
CA LEU A 51 6.13 9.51 5.39
C LEU A 51 7.63 9.81 5.26
N ARG A 52 8.22 9.69 4.06
CA ARG A 52 9.61 10.12 3.81
C ARG A 52 9.79 11.61 4.02
N GLY A 53 8.84 12.43 3.54
CA GLY A 53 8.80 13.87 3.85
C GLY A 53 8.87 14.12 5.36
N ALA A 54 8.00 13.47 6.12
CA ALA A 54 7.99 13.58 7.58
C ALA A 54 9.31 13.12 8.23
N GLN A 55 9.90 12.01 7.78
CA GLN A 55 11.18 11.49 8.27
C GLN A 55 12.33 12.46 7.96
N ARG A 56 12.34 13.04 6.76
CA ARG A 56 13.37 13.99 6.31
C ARG A 56 13.28 15.31 7.06
N ALA A 57 12.06 15.79 7.32
CA ALA A 57 11.78 16.98 8.13
C ALA A 57 12.23 16.82 9.57
N LEU A 58 12.02 15.63 10.14
CA LEU A 58 12.48 15.32 11.49
C LEU A 58 14.02 15.32 11.58
N GLY A 59 14.71 14.71 10.62
CA GLY A 59 16.17 14.70 10.57
C GLY A 59 16.86 13.98 11.74
N ARG A 60 16.16 13.03 12.38
CA ARG A 60 16.63 12.27 13.55
C ARG A 60 16.67 10.76 13.22
N PRO A 61 17.75 10.25 12.59
CA PRO A 61 17.82 8.87 12.14
C PRO A 61 17.79 7.83 13.28
N GLU A 62 18.01 8.23 14.52
CA GLU A 62 17.86 7.37 15.69
C GLU A 62 16.39 7.17 16.11
N LEU A 63 15.46 8.00 15.61
CA LEU A 63 14.03 7.84 15.83
C LEU A 63 13.43 7.11 14.62
N GLN A 64 13.07 5.84 14.81
CA GLN A 64 12.48 5.00 13.77
C GLN A 64 10.97 5.26 13.67
N PRO A 65 10.34 5.03 12.50
CA PRO A 65 8.88 5.08 12.38
C PRO A 65 8.22 4.11 13.38
N VAL A 66 7.28 4.63 14.17
CA VAL A 66 6.45 3.82 15.09
C VAL A 66 5.08 3.58 14.48
N CYS A 67 4.45 4.64 13.98
CA CYS A 67 3.20 4.53 13.23
C CYS A 67 2.99 5.72 12.29
N ALA A 68 2.17 5.53 11.26
CA ALA A 68 1.73 6.57 10.35
C ALA A 68 0.25 6.38 10.00
N SER A 69 -0.52 7.45 10.00
CA SER A 69 -1.92 7.45 9.54
C SER A 69 -2.10 8.47 8.43
N ALA A 70 -2.60 8.02 7.28
CA ALA A 70 -2.82 8.82 6.09
C ALA A 70 -4.32 8.90 5.78
N VAL A 71 -4.82 10.10 5.51
CA VAL A 71 -6.15 10.37 4.95
C VAL A 71 -5.97 10.76 3.49
N PHE A 72 -6.72 10.12 2.60
CA PHE A 72 -6.69 10.33 1.17
C PHE A 72 -7.90 11.17 0.75
N ALA A 73 -7.68 12.46 0.55
CA ALA A 73 -8.73 13.43 0.22
C ALA A 73 -9.11 13.42 -1.27
N SER A 74 -8.14 13.14 -2.13
CA SER A 74 -8.33 13.07 -3.58
C SER A 74 -7.40 12.03 -4.21
N PRO A 75 -7.79 11.43 -5.35
CA PRO A 75 -6.89 10.58 -6.12
C PRO A 75 -5.68 11.38 -6.64
N VAL A 76 -4.50 10.79 -6.57
CA VAL A 76 -3.23 11.47 -6.93
C VAL A 76 -2.72 11.00 -8.29
N PRO A 77 -2.67 11.87 -9.32
CA PRO A 77 -2.03 11.54 -10.59
C PRO A 77 -0.53 11.23 -10.43
N CYS A 78 0.03 10.51 -11.39
CA CYS A 78 1.48 10.35 -11.50
C CYS A 78 2.13 11.68 -11.87
N GLY A 79 3.38 11.88 -11.45
CA GLY A 79 4.17 13.06 -11.76
C GLY A 79 4.68 13.77 -10.51
N ALA A 80 4.94 15.07 -10.67
CA ALA A 80 5.57 15.91 -9.66
C ALA A 80 4.63 16.15 -8.47
N MET A 81 5.17 16.06 -7.27
CA MET A 81 4.45 16.20 -6.01
C MET A 81 5.19 17.15 -5.07
N VAL A 82 4.42 17.80 -4.20
CA VAL A 82 4.94 18.64 -3.13
C VAL A 82 4.46 18.08 -1.79
N VAL A 83 5.36 18.01 -0.82
CA VAL A 83 5.08 17.57 0.55
C VAL A 83 5.43 18.71 1.50
N ASP A 84 4.42 19.32 2.12
CA ASP A 84 4.60 20.32 3.18
C ASP A 84 4.52 19.63 4.54
N THR A 85 5.55 19.79 5.37
CA THR A 85 5.68 19.11 6.66
C THR A 85 5.67 20.09 7.83
N ASP A 86 5.24 19.61 8.99
CA ASP A 86 5.32 20.33 10.26
C ASP A 86 5.70 19.38 11.39
N VAL A 87 6.82 19.67 12.07
CA VAL A 87 7.30 18.90 13.23
C VAL A 87 6.57 19.41 14.47
N LEU A 88 5.43 18.79 14.75
CA LEU A 88 4.54 19.14 15.87
C LEU A 88 5.25 19.06 17.22
N ARG A 89 6.14 18.08 17.39
CA ARG A 89 6.95 17.88 18.59
C ARG A 89 8.18 17.04 18.27
N SER A 90 9.33 17.42 18.82
CA SER A 90 10.58 16.66 18.76
C SER A 90 11.15 16.49 20.16
N GLY A 91 10.82 15.38 20.81
CA GLY A 91 11.31 15.02 22.13
C GLY A 91 12.58 14.18 22.08
N ARG A 92 13.04 13.73 23.27
CA ARG A 92 14.21 12.85 23.38
C ARG A 92 13.96 11.46 22.79
N SER A 93 12.83 10.84 23.14
CA SER A 93 12.51 9.46 22.78
C SER A 93 11.40 9.33 21.74
N ALA A 94 10.70 10.41 21.42
CA ALA A 94 9.62 10.39 20.44
C ALA A 94 9.44 11.76 19.78
N ALA A 95 8.98 11.74 18.53
CA ALA A 95 8.62 12.91 17.75
C ALA A 95 7.31 12.66 16.98
N GLN A 96 6.57 13.74 16.76
CA GLN A 96 5.33 13.74 15.99
C GLN A 96 5.47 14.73 14.85
N VAL A 97 5.14 14.29 13.64
CA VAL A 97 5.25 15.09 12.42
C VAL A 97 3.97 14.91 11.60
N THR A 98 3.48 16.00 11.01
CA THR A 98 2.45 15.93 9.97
C THR A 98 3.06 16.24 8.61
N ALA A 99 2.51 15.64 7.56
CA ALA A 99 2.86 15.89 6.18
C ALA A 99 1.58 16.06 5.35
N ARG A 100 1.58 17.03 4.45
CA ARG A 100 0.52 17.26 3.47
C ARG A 100 1.13 17.09 2.08
N LEU A 101 0.76 16.01 1.41
CA LEU A 101 1.17 15.73 0.04
C LEU A 101 0.09 16.22 -0.91
N ARG A 102 0.54 16.82 -2.01
CA ARG A 102 -0.30 17.19 -3.14
C ARG A 102 0.44 16.99 -4.46
N HIS A 103 -0.27 16.64 -5.51
CA HIS A 103 0.25 16.75 -6.87
C HIS A 103 0.54 18.22 -7.20
N ALA A 104 1.52 18.48 -8.07
CA ALA A 104 1.95 19.84 -8.40
C ALA A 104 0.82 20.69 -9.01
N SER A 105 -0.13 20.06 -9.71
CA SER A 105 -1.32 20.72 -10.27
C SER A 105 -2.51 20.82 -9.30
N SER A 106 -2.42 20.22 -8.11
CA SER A 106 -3.49 20.29 -7.11
C SER A 106 -3.38 21.58 -6.29
N GLU A 107 -4.52 22.25 -6.11
CA GLU A 107 -4.64 23.43 -5.24
C GLU A 107 -4.69 23.05 -3.75
N GLY A 108 -5.23 21.86 -3.44
CA GLY A 108 -5.46 21.37 -2.08
C GLY A 108 -4.48 20.27 -1.65
N THR A 109 -4.68 19.76 -0.43
CA THR A 109 -4.00 18.55 0.06
C THR A 109 -4.69 17.33 -0.51
N ASP A 110 -3.94 16.46 -1.20
CA ASP A 110 -4.46 15.19 -1.70
C ASP A 110 -4.32 14.07 -0.66
N VAL A 111 -3.21 14.07 0.09
CA VAL A 111 -2.95 13.13 1.19
C VAL A 111 -2.48 13.89 2.42
N HIS A 112 -3.17 13.72 3.55
CA HIS A 112 -2.73 14.24 4.85
C HIS A 112 -2.24 13.09 5.72
N LEU A 113 -1.02 13.18 6.23
CA LEU A 113 -0.39 12.15 7.04
C LEU A 113 0.01 12.70 8.41
N SER A 114 -0.19 11.90 9.45
CA SER A 114 0.41 12.08 10.78
C SER A 114 1.28 10.88 11.09
N ALA A 115 2.53 11.13 11.48
CA ALA A 115 3.50 10.11 11.82
C ALA A 115 4.08 10.33 13.22
N ILE A 116 4.38 9.21 13.87
CA ILE A 116 5.11 9.15 15.13
C ILE A 116 6.41 8.42 14.87
N PHE A 117 7.51 9.02 15.30
CA PHE A 117 8.85 8.42 15.30
C PHE A 117 9.32 8.24 16.74
N GLY A 118 10.08 7.19 17.02
CA GLY A 118 10.48 6.84 18.38
C GLY A 118 11.80 6.09 18.46
N ALA A 119 12.48 6.26 19.61
CA ALA A 119 13.63 5.43 19.96
C ALA A 119 13.14 4.10 20.53
N THR A 120 13.69 3.00 20.04
CA THR A 120 13.41 1.66 20.58
C THR A 120 14.18 1.44 21.88
N HIS A 121 13.55 0.81 22.86
CA HIS A 121 14.21 0.35 24.08
C HIS A 121 13.47 -0.86 24.66
N ALA A 122 14.22 -1.79 25.26
CA ALA A 122 13.63 -2.96 25.90
C ALA A 122 12.82 -2.57 27.14
N THR A 123 11.73 -3.30 27.38
CA THR A 123 10.95 -3.23 28.63
C THR A 123 10.50 -4.64 29.02
N HIS A 124 9.93 -4.80 30.22
CA HIS A 124 9.29 -6.07 30.61
C HIS A 124 7.92 -6.29 29.93
N VAL A 125 7.38 -5.27 29.28
CA VAL A 125 6.15 -5.34 28.47
C VAL A 125 6.57 -5.63 27.04
N ASP A 126 6.60 -6.92 26.71
CA ASP A 126 7.03 -7.42 25.40
C ASP A 126 6.24 -8.69 25.07
N PHE A 127 5.27 -8.58 24.17
CA PHE A 127 4.45 -9.70 23.69
C PHE A 127 3.82 -9.36 22.33
N VAL A 128 3.55 -10.41 21.55
CA VAL A 128 2.74 -10.35 20.32
C VAL A 128 1.59 -11.33 20.52
N ASP A 129 0.35 -10.81 20.58
CA ASP A 129 -0.87 -11.59 20.83
C ASP A 129 -1.75 -11.69 19.57
N VAL A 130 -1.08 -11.78 18.42
CA VAL A 130 -1.69 -12.20 17.16
C VAL A 130 -1.00 -13.48 16.72
N THR A 131 -1.76 -14.38 16.09
CA THR A 131 -1.25 -15.70 15.69
C THR A 131 -1.05 -15.72 14.18
N TYR A 132 0.11 -16.20 13.75
CA TYR A 132 0.35 -16.45 12.33
C TYR A 132 -0.71 -17.41 11.79
N PRO A 133 -1.36 -17.12 10.66
CA PRO A 133 -2.47 -17.92 10.15
C PRO A 133 -2.05 -19.37 9.83
N ASP A 134 -2.73 -20.35 10.43
CA ASP A 134 -2.42 -21.79 10.28
C ASP A 134 -2.61 -22.31 8.85
N ASP A 135 -3.46 -21.64 8.06
CA ASP A 135 -3.77 -21.97 6.67
C ASP A 135 -2.92 -21.21 5.64
N ALA A 136 -1.91 -20.45 6.10
CA ALA A 136 -0.96 -19.81 5.20
C ALA A 136 0.01 -20.81 4.58
N LEU A 137 0.09 -20.77 3.26
CA LEU A 137 1.07 -21.54 2.49
C LEU A 137 2.46 -20.89 2.61
N PRO A 138 3.53 -21.69 2.75
CA PRO A 138 4.89 -21.22 2.51
C PRO A 138 5.03 -20.59 1.12
N VAL A 139 5.96 -19.65 0.96
CA VAL A 139 6.21 -18.95 -0.32
C VAL A 139 6.50 -19.95 -1.44
N GLU A 140 7.21 -21.04 -1.14
CA GLU A 140 7.62 -22.06 -2.10
C GLU A 140 6.46 -22.94 -2.60
N GLU A 141 5.36 -23.00 -1.84
CA GLU A 141 4.14 -23.74 -2.19
C GLU A 141 3.05 -22.83 -2.76
N ALA A 142 3.21 -21.51 -2.60
CA ALA A 142 2.25 -20.52 -3.08
C ALA A 142 2.39 -20.29 -4.60
N GLU A 143 1.25 -20.26 -5.30
CA GLU A 143 1.20 -20.07 -6.75
C GLU A 143 0.84 -18.60 -7.08
N PRO A 144 1.31 -18.04 -8.21
CA PRO A 144 0.84 -16.73 -8.66
C PRO A 144 -0.67 -16.76 -8.96
N PRO A 145 -1.39 -15.63 -8.80
CA PRO A 145 -2.79 -15.55 -9.18
C PRO A 145 -2.97 -15.78 -10.69
N PRO A 146 -4.12 -16.32 -11.12
CA PRO A 146 -4.41 -16.44 -12.54
C PRO A 146 -4.43 -15.06 -13.21
N PRO A 147 -4.09 -14.97 -14.50
CA PRO A 147 -4.18 -13.71 -15.22
C PRO A 147 -5.64 -13.21 -15.26
N PRO A 148 -5.88 -11.89 -15.21
CA PRO A 148 -7.22 -11.34 -15.38
C PRO A 148 -7.87 -11.80 -16.70
N PRO A 149 -9.21 -11.98 -16.74
CA PRO A 149 -9.93 -12.33 -17.96
C PRO A 149 -9.68 -11.38 -19.13
N GLU A 150 -9.87 -11.88 -20.36
CA GLU A 150 -9.76 -11.04 -21.56
C GLU A 150 -10.73 -9.85 -21.51
N GLY A 151 -10.23 -8.64 -21.78
CA GLY A 151 -11.03 -7.40 -21.74
C GLY A 151 -11.28 -6.83 -20.34
N SER A 152 -10.70 -7.42 -19.28
CA SER A 152 -10.74 -6.84 -17.94
C SER A 152 -10.07 -5.45 -17.91
N PRO A 153 -10.67 -4.42 -17.26
CA PRO A 153 -10.02 -3.12 -17.08
C PRO A 153 -8.75 -3.20 -16.22
N PHE A 154 -8.48 -4.35 -15.60
CA PHE A 154 -7.32 -4.63 -14.77
C PHE A 154 -6.23 -5.46 -15.49
N GLN A 155 -6.34 -5.65 -16.81
CA GLN A 155 -5.38 -6.47 -17.59
C GLN A 155 -3.94 -5.97 -17.54
N ARG A 156 -3.74 -4.65 -17.52
CA ARG A 156 -2.41 -4.03 -17.43
C ARG A 156 -2.43 -2.95 -16.35
N ILE A 157 -1.86 -3.29 -15.22
CA ILE A 157 -1.68 -2.38 -14.08
C ILE A 157 -0.18 -2.25 -13.87
N ASN A 158 0.34 -1.05 -14.10
CA ASN A 158 1.78 -0.77 -14.03
C ASN A 158 2.37 -1.17 -12.67
N TYR A 159 1.62 -0.95 -11.59
CA TYR A 159 2.00 -1.35 -10.23
C TYR A 159 2.24 -2.87 -10.10
N HIS A 160 1.47 -3.70 -10.82
CA HIS A 160 1.65 -5.15 -10.83
C HIS A 160 2.89 -5.57 -11.64
N GLU A 161 3.43 -4.70 -12.49
CA GLU A 161 4.73 -4.92 -13.14
C GLU A 161 5.91 -4.56 -12.22
N GLN A 162 5.65 -3.94 -11.05
CA GLN A 162 6.66 -3.57 -10.05
C GLN A 162 6.62 -4.47 -8.81
N THR A 163 5.63 -5.36 -8.75
CA THR A 163 5.34 -6.21 -7.59
C THR A 163 5.10 -7.63 -8.03
N GLU A 164 5.39 -8.57 -7.15
CA GLU A 164 4.97 -9.96 -7.33
C GLU A 164 3.99 -10.35 -6.23
N TRP A 165 3.04 -11.20 -6.62
CA TRP A 165 1.95 -11.64 -5.77
C TRP A 165 1.84 -13.16 -5.87
N LEU A 166 1.72 -13.85 -4.73
CA LEU A 166 1.41 -15.27 -4.66
C LEU A 166 0.18 -15.49 -3.78
N MET A 167 -0.62 -16.48 -4.14
CA MET A 167 -1.79 -16.92 -3.41
C MET A 167 -1.34 -17.64 -2.13
N GLY A 168 -1.42 -16.97 -1.00
CA GLY A 168 -0.91 -17.45 0.29
C GLY A 168 -1.83 -18.43 1.01
N SER A 169 -2.91 -18.90 0.38
CA SER A 169 -3.79 -19.94 0.94
C SER A 169 -4.49 -20.74 -0.16
N PRO A 170 -4.84 -22.02 0.06
CA PRO A 170 -5.45 -22.87 -0.98
C PRO A 170 -6.82 -22.38 -1.48
N GLY A 171 -7.58 -21.69 -0.62
CA GLY A 171 -8.93 -21.19 -0.93
C GLY A 171 -8.96 -19.80 -1.57
N PHE A 172 -7.80 -19.18 -1.80
CA PHE A 172 -7.73 -17.85 -2.40
C PHE A 172 -7.82 -17.95 -3.93
N ALA A 173 -9.06 -17.92 -4.44
CA ALA A 173 -9.37 -18.01 -5.87
C ALA A 173 -9.56 -16.63 -6.50
N LEU A 174 -8.62 -15.70 -6.34
CA LEU A 174 -8.76 -14.36 -6.93
C LEU A 174 -8.77 -14.47 -8.47
N GLY A 175 -9.96 -14.29 -9.06
CA GLY A 175 -10.14 -14.37 -10.51
C GLY A 175 -10.35 -15.79 -11.06
N ASP A 176 -10.39 -16.82 -10.21
CA ASP A 176 -10.73 -18.19 -10.62
C ASP A 176 -12.17 -18.52 -10.17
N ALA A 177 -13.11 -18.38 -11.10
CA ALA A 177 -14.53 -18.63 -10.83
C ALA A 177 -14.84 -20.10 -10.54
N ASP A 178 -14.04 -21.03 -11.07
CA ASP A 178 -14.28 -22.46 -10.91
C ASP A 178 -13.81 -22.97 -9.54
N ARG A 179 -12.80 -22.31 -8.95
CA ARG A 179 -12.29 -22.62 -7.60
C ARG A 179 -12.91 -21.78 -6.49
N TRP A 180 -13.72 -20.78 -6.83
CA TRP A 180 -14.30 -19.90 -5.81
C TRP A 180 -15.40 -20.59 -5.01
N GLU A 181 -15.28 -20.53 -3.69
CA GLU A 181 -16.32 -20.93 -2.75
C GLU A 181 -16.70 -19.76 -1.83
N PRO A 182 -17.99 -19.60 -1.47
CA PRO A 182 -18.42 -18.55 -0.55
C PRO A 182 -17.72 -18.65 0.82
N GLY A 183 -16.88 -17.66 1.13
CA GLY A 183 -16.09 -17.63 2.37
C GLY A 183 -16.19 -16.32 3.14
N PRO A 184 -15.44 -16.16 4.25
CA PRO A 184 -15.26 -14.86 4.89
C PRO A 184 -14.58 -13.86 3.95
N ALA A 185 -14.76 -12.56 4.20
CA ALA A 185 -14.01 -11.52 3.50
C ALA A 185 -12.58 -11.46 4.06
N ARG A 186 -11.76 -12.44 3.67
CA ARG A 186 -10.41 -12.66 4.18
C ARG A 186 -9.51 -13.17 3.07
N THR A 187 -8.26 -12.69 3.04
CA THR A 187 -7.24 -13.16 2.11
C THR A 187 -5.88 -13.31 2.77
N LEU A 188 -5.12 -14.25 2.21
CA LEU A 188 -3.70 -14.43 2.46
C LEU A 188 -2.99 -14.30 1.11
N SER A 189 -2.13 -13.30 0.96
CA SER A 189 -1.34 -13.09 -0.25
C SER A 189 0.10 -12.74 0.11
N TRP A 190 1.06 -13.43 -0.47
CA TRP A 190 2.44 -13.00 -0.41
C TRP A 190 2.65 -11.87 -1.41
N HIS A 191 3.33 -10.82 -0.95
CA HIS A 191 3.68 -9.65 -1.75
C HIS A 191 5.17 -9.38 -1.65
N ARG A 192 5.78 -8.98 -2.76
CA ARG A 192 7.08 -8.30 -2.73
C ARG A 192 7.17 -7.20 -3.77
N LEU A 193 8.03 -6.22 -3.50
CA LEU A 193 8.52 -5.29 -4.51
C LEU A 193 9.63 -5.99 -5.30
N ILE A 194 9.58 -5.94 -6.64
CA ILE A 194 10.59 -6.58 -7.50
C ILE A 194 11.98 -5.99 -7.23
N LYS A 195 12.06 -4.66 -7.11
CA LYS A 195 13.26 -3.97 -6.65
C LYS A 195 13.14 -3.66 -5.17
N GLU A 196 13.70 -4.55 -4.36
CA GLU A 196 13.64 -4.51 -2.90
C GLU A 196 14.35 -3.27 -2.34
N PRO A 197 13.65 -2.39 -1.61
CA PRO A 197 14.27 -1.25 -0.95
C PRO A 197 14.98 -1.72 0.33
N ARG A 198 16.31 -1.85 0.28
CA ARG A 198 17.13 -2.31 1.42
C ARG A 198 17.87 -1.16 2.10
N LEU A 199 17.91 -1.21 3.43
CA LEU A 199 18.81 -0.39 4.24
C LEU A 199 20.24 -0.96 4.22
N PRO A 200 21.27 -0.19 4.64
CA PRO A 200 22.66 -0.67 4.64
C PRO A 200 22.92 -1.92 5.48
N ASP A 201 22.08 -2.21 6.48
CA ASP A 201 22.16 -3.39 7.33
C ASP A 201 21.48 -4.63 6.73
N GLY A 202 20.94 -4.52 5.51
CA GLY A 202 20.25 -5.59 4.80
C GLY A 202 18.77 -5.76 5.16
N THR A 203 18.26 -5.00 6.13
CA THR A 203 16.82 -4.99 6.41
C THR A 203 16.04 -4.30 5.30
N LEU A 204 14.77 -4.67 5.13
CA LEU A 204 13.82 -3.93 4.31
C LEU A 204 13.65 -2.51 4.89
N ASP A 205 13.64 -1.50 4.03
CA ASP A 205 13.22 -0.15 4.42
C ASP A 205 11.80 -0.22 5.00
N PRO A 206 11.59 0.13 6.29
CA PRO A 206 10.28 0.00 6.91
C PRO A 206 9.21 0.81 6.17
N ILE A 207 9.53 1.95 5.56
CA ILE A 207 8.57 2.76 4.81
C ILE A 207 8.01 1.99 3.59
N ALA A 208 8.73 1.00 3.09
CA ALA A 208 8.24 0.13 2.02
C ALA A 208 7.01 -0.69 2.41
N LEU A 209 6.78 -0.93 3.71
CA LEU A 209 5.61 -1.63 4.21
C LEU A 209 4.30 -0.85 3.98
N CYS A 210 4.36 0.44 3.63
CA CYS A 210 3.19 1.18 3.15
C CYS A 210 2.54 0.53 1.92
N ALA A 211 3.33 -0.10 1.04
CA ALA A 211 2.82 -0.77 -0.16
C ALA A 211 1.99 -2.03 0.19
N PRO A 212 2.53 -3.06 0.87
CA PRO A 212 1.76 -4.22 1.25
C PRO A 212 0.65 -3.92 2.28
N ALA A 213 0.67 -2.79 2.97
CA ALA A 213 -0.42 -2.39 3.88
C ALA A 213 -1.69 -1.87 3.17
N ASP A 214 -1.58 -1.41 1.92
CA ASP A 214 -2.69 -0.88 1.12
C ASP A 214 -3.42 -1.99 0.34
N VAL A 215 -4.01 -2.94 1.06
CA VAL A 215 -4.54 -4.18 0.47
C VAL A 215 -5.89 -4.59 1.08
N LEU A 216 -6.97 -3.94 0.64
CA LEU A 216 -8.33 -4.28 1.05
C LEU A 216 -9.13 -5.02 -0.04
N GLY A 217 -8.93 -4.63 -1.31
CA GLY A 217 -9.72 -5.11 -2.45
C GLY A 217 -9.81 -6.63 -2.56
N PRO A 218 -8.69 -7.38 -2.50
CA PRO A 218 -8.72 -8.84 -2.61
C PRO A 218 -9.64 -9.53 -1.60
N ALA A 219 -9.69 -9.06 -0.34
CA ALA A 219 -10.55 -9.62 0.70
C ALA A 219 -12.04 -9.38 0.45
N VAL A 220 -12.39 -8.26 -0.18
CA VAL A 220 -13.77 -8.02 -0.62
C VAL A 220 -14.13 -8.97 -1.79
N PHE A 221 -13.23 -9.15 -2.76
CA PHE A 221 -13.44 -10.10 -3.86
C PHE A 221 -13.53 -11.55 -3.38
N ALA A 222 -12.74 -11.96 -2.39
CA ALA A 222 -12.84 -13.30 -1.80
C ALA A 222 -14.25 -13.61 -1.27
N ARG A 223 -14.93 -12.60 -0.70
CA ARG A 223 -16.32 -12.72 -0.22
C ARG A 223 -17.37 -12.73 -1.32
N LEU A 224 -17.19 -11.87 -2.34
CA LEU A 224 -18.20 -11.64 -3.37
C LEU A 224 -18.07 -12.59 -4.57
N GLY A 225 -16.92 -13.25 -4.71
CA GLY A 225 -16.54 -13.96 -5.92
C GLY A 225 -15.87 -13.05 -6.94
N PRO A 226 -15.32 -13.62 -8.03
CA PRO A 226 -14.72 -12.85 -9.10
C PRO A 226 -15.76 -11.96 -9.80
N PRO A 227 -15.33 -10.88 -10.48
CA PRO A 227 -16.23 -10.07 -11.30
C PRO A 227 -16.91 -10.90 -12.39
N GLY A 228 -18.20 -10.66 -12.61
CA GLY A 228 -19.02 -11.35 -13.61
C GLY A 228 -20.38 -10.66 -13.82
N PRO A 229 -21.28 -11.24 -14.63
CA PRO A 229 -22.58 -10.64 -14.94
C PRO A 229 -23.42 -10.30 -13.70
N ASP A 230 -23.38 -11.16 -12.68
CA ASP A 230 -24.12 -11.01 -11.43
C ASP A 230 -23.31 -10.32 -10.31
N ASN A 231 -22.03 -10.03 -10.55
CA ASN A 231 -21.11 -9.40 -9.61
C ASN A 231 -20.23 -8.37 -10.34
N PRO A 232 -20.69 -7.12 -10.53
CA PRO A 232 -19.94 -6.14 -11.29
C PRO A 232 -18.61 -5.78 -10.59
N PRO A 233 -17.55 -5.45 -11.36
CA PRO A 233 -16.29 -5.00 -10.77
C PRO A 233 -16.48 -3.70 -9.97
N PHE A 234 -15.63 -3.50 -8.97
CA PHE A 234 -15.59 -2.27 -8.18
C PHE A 234 -14.17 -1.72 -8.06
N LEU A 235 -14.07 -0.41 -7.82
CA LEU A 235 -12.87 0.25 -7.36
C LEU A 235 -12.90 0.37 -5.85
N SER A 236 -11.81 -0.01 -5.21
CA SER A 236 -11.52 0.30 -3.81
C SER A 236 -10.66 1.56 -3.77
N LEU A 237 -11.27 2.68 -3.39
CA LEU A 237 -10.54 3.95 -3.23
C LEU A 237 -10.22 4.13 -1.74
N SER A 238 -8.94 4.11 -1.39
CA SER A 238 -8.49 4.37 -0.03
C SER A 238 -8.99 5.75 0.44
N LEU A 239 -9.53 5.78 1.65
CA LEU A 239 -9.91 6.99 2.39
C LEU A 239 -8.98 7.22 3.56
N GLU A 240 -8.57 6.13 4.21
CA GLU A 240 -7.62 6.15 5.31
C GLU A 240 -6.81 4.85 5.35
N ILE A 241 -5.51 4.97 5.64
CA ILE A 241 -4.64 3.86 6.02
C ILE A 241 -3.91 4.26 7.30
N SER A 242 -3.97 3.41 8.33
CA SER A 242 -3.17 3.54 9.55
C SER A 242 -2.24 2.34 9.65
N LEU A 243 -0.93 2.58 9.76
CA LEU A 243 0.13 1.57 9.76
C LEU A 243 0.96 1.69 11.04
N GLN A 244 1.21 0.58 11.72
CA GLN A 244 2.09 0.45 12.88
C GLN A 244 3.26 -0.47 12.52
N PHE A 245 4.48 -0.01 12.77
CA PHE A 245 5.70 -0.76 12.52
C PHE A 245 6.07 -1.55 13.78
N VAL A 246 6.21 -2.87 13.65
CA VAL A 246 6.39 -3.78 14.79
C VAL A 246 7.82 -4.28 14.87
N ALA A 247 8.37 -4.82 13.78
CA ALA A 247 9.69 -5.41 13.77
C ALA A 247 10.38 -5.20 12.41
N PRO A 248 11.71 -5.01 12.39
CA PRO A 248 12.48 -5.04 11.14
C PRO A 248 12.49 -6.46 10.56
N THR A 249 12.63 -6.56 9.24
CA THR A 249 12.76 -7.85 8.56
C THR A 249 13.78 -7.78 7.45
N THR A 250 14.45 -8.89 7.19
CA THR A 250 15.30 -9.10 6.01
C THR A 250 14.53 -9.80 4.89
N SER A 251 13.31 -10.25 5.14
CA SER A 251 12.48 -10.89 4.12
C SER A 251 12.16 -9.92 2.98
N ALA A 252 12.14 -10.44 1.76
CA ALA A 252 11.59 -9.76 0.59
C ALA A 252 10.07 -9.94 0.50
N TRP A 253 9.63 -11.15 0.85
CA TRP A 253 8.23 -11.55 0.82
C TRP A 253 7.56 -11.20 2.13
N ILE A 254 6.44 -10.49 2.02
CA ILE A 254 5.59 -10.11 3.13
C ILE A 254 4.22 -10.75 2.89
N LEU A 255 3.78 -11.58 3.83
CA LEU A 255 2.44 -12.13 3.83
C LEU A 255 1.48 -11.04 4.29
N GLN A 256 0.52 -10.73 3.45
CA GLN A 256 -0.61 -9.87 3.76
C GLN A 256 -1.76 -10.76 4.22
N HIS A 257 -2.09 -10.68 5.50
CA HIS A 257 -3.29 -11.28 6.06
C HIS A 257 -4.35 -10.19 6.23
N THR A 258 -5.27 -10.10 5.26
CA THR A 258 -6.32 -9.09 5.23
C THR A 258 -7.65 -9.67 5.68
N GLN A 259 -8.36 -8.96 6.54
CA GLN A 259 -9.74 -9.25 6.91
C GLN A 259 -10.62 -8.00 6.76
N VAL A 260 -11.79 -8.14 6.14
CA VAL A 260 -12.77 -7.07 5.95
C VAL A 260 -14.06 -7.43 6.68
N PRO A 261 -14.15 -7.18 8.01
CA PRO A 261 -15.34 -7.52 8.78
C PRO A 261 -16.62 -6.81 8.32
N VAL A 262 -16.49 -5.64 7.66
CA VAL A 262 -17.64 -4.83 7.24
C VAL A 262 -17.40 -4.25 5.85
N ALA A 263 -18.32 -4.57 4.93
CA ALA A 263 -18.53 -3.84 3.67
C ALA A 263 -20.02 -3.47 3.57
N ARG A 264 -20.34 -2.18 3.75
CA ARG A 264 -21.73 -1.70 3.81
C ARG A 264 -21.78 -0.21 3.51
N ASN A 265 -22.92 0.25 2.96
CA ASN A 265 -23.18 1.68 2.67
C ASN A 265 -22.14 2.32 1.74
N GLY A 266 -21.55 1.54 0.83
CA GLY A 266 -20.49 2.01 -0.06
C GLY A 266 -19.09 2.06 0.57
N TYR A 267 -18.90 1.57 1.80
CA TYR A 267 -17.60 1.58 2.47
C TYR A 267 -17.16 0.17 2.86
N ALA A 268 -15.85 -0.04 2.94
CA ALA A 268 -15.24 -1.22 3.50
C ALA A 268 -14.22 -0.86 4.58
N PHE A 269 -14.17 -1.68 5.62
CA PHE A 269 -13.29 -1.50 6.78
C PHE A 269 -12.46 -2.77 6.92
N GLY A 270 -11.16 -2.65 6.71
CA GLY A 270 -10.22 -3.76 6.72
C GLY A 270 -9.15 -3.62 7.81
N VAL A 271 -8.67 -4.77 8.26
CA VAL A 271 -7.46 -4.93 9.06
C VAL A 271 -6.47 -5.76 8.23
N VAL A 272 -5.19 -5.41 8.29
CA VAL A 272 -4.11 -6.10 7.59
C VAL A 272 -3.01 -6.41 8.59
N GLU A 273 -2.64 -7.67 8.72
CA GLU A 273 -1.44 -8.09 9.44
C GLU A 273 -0.36 -8.43 8.42
N LEU A 274 0.84 -7.88 8.61
CA LEU A 274 1.98 -8.12 7.73
C LEU A 274 2.99 -9.02 8.45
N TRP A 275 3.27 -10.17 7.86
CA TRP A 275 4.16 -11.18 8.39
C TRP A 275 5.33 -11.44 7.45
N ASP A 276 6.51 -11.75 7.97
CA ASP A 276 7.60 -12.24 7.14
C ASP A 276 7.61 -13.77 7.00
N VAL A 277 8.56 -14.30 6.22
CA VAL A 277 8.70 -15.74 5.97
C VAL A 277 9.10 -16.53 7.22
N GLU A 278 9.69 -15.87 8.21
CA GLU A 278 9.97 -16.44 9.53
C GLU A 278 8.78 -16.36 10.49
N ARG A 279 7.59 -15.96 9.99
CA ARG A 279 6.34 -15.82 10.76
C ARG A 279 6.42 -14.77 11.86
N ARG A 280 7.28 -13.76 11.70
CA ARG A 280 7.32 -12.59 12.59
C ARG A 280 6.33 -11.56 12.09
N LEU A 281 5.55 -10.98 12.99
CA LEU A 281 4.72 -9.83 12.70
C LEU A 281 5.64 -8.62 12.48
N VAL A 282 5.63 -8.05 11.28
CA VAL A 282 6.48 -6.90 10.93
C VAL A 282 5.70 -5.59 10.98
N ALA A 283 4.39 -5.63 10.71
CA ALA A 283 3.51 -4.47 10.83
C ALA A 283 2.03 -4.86 10.96
N LEU A 284 1.23 -3.92 11.45
CA LEU A 284 -0.23 -3.99 11.50
C LEU A 284 -0.79 -2.75 10.81
N ALA A 285 -1.91 -2.91 10.09
CA ALA A 285 -2.59 -1.80 9.48
C ALA A 285 -4.11 -1.91 9.54
N THR A 286 -4.78 -0.76 9.44
CA THR A 286 -6.20 -0.68 9.11
C THR A 286 -6.37 0.12 7.83
N GLN A 287 -7.28 -0.31 6.96
CA GLN A 287 -7.65 0.42 5.75
C GLN A 287 -9.14 0.68 5.72
N ARG A 288 -9.53 1.90 5.35
CA ARG A 288 -10.92 2.29 5.09
C ARG A 288 -11.02 2.72 3.65
N ALA A 289 -11.96 2.14 2.92
CA ALA A 289 -12.11 2.40 1.50
C ALA A 289 -13.55 2.75 1.13
N HIS A 290 -13.69 3.63 0.14
CA HIS A 290 -14.94 3.84 -0.58
C HIS A 290 -15.00 2.85 -1.75
N ILE A 291 -16.05 2.03 -1.77
CA ILE A 291 -16.30 1.03 -2.81
C ILE A 291 -17.21 1.65 -3.86
N ARG A 292 -16.67 1.83 -5.07
CA ARG A 292 -17.44 2.39 -6.21
C ARG A 292 -17.60 1.32 -7.29
N PRO A 293 -18.84 1.02 -7.72
CA PRO A 293 -19.05 0.19 -8.90
C PRO A 293 -18.33 0.79 -10.11
N VAL A 294 -17.70 -0.08 -10.90
CA VAL A 294 -17.05 0.27 -12.15
C VAL A 294 -18.10 0.11 -13.25
N ASP A 295 -18.39 1.17 -13.99
CA ASP A 295 -19.14 1.05 -15.25
C ASP A 295 -18.16 0.64 -16.35
N PRO A 296 -18.24 -0.58 -16.91
CA PRO A 296 -17.31 -1.05 -17.95
C PRO A 296 -17.29 -0.13 -19.18
N ALA A 297 -18.38 0.58 -19.48
CA ALA A 297 -18.47 1.46 -20.65
C ALA A 297 -17.61 2.74 -20.51
N ARG A 298 -17.29 3.16 -19.28
CA ARG A 298 -16.49 4.38 -19.03
C ARG A 298 -14.99 4.20 -19.26
N PHE A 299 -14.51 2.98 -19.43
CA PHE A 299 -13.08 2.66 -19.62
C PHE A 299 -12.74 2.30 -21.07
N ALA A 300 -13.73 2.31 -21.97
CA ALA A 300 -13.53 2.06 -23.40
C ALA A 300 -13.14 3.33 -24.19
N GLU A 301 -13.18 4.52 -23.57
CA GLU A 301 -12.71 5.75 -24.21
C GLU A 301 -11.25 6.04 -23.83
N PRO A 302 -10.36 6.34 -24.78
CA PRO A 302 -9.04 6.86 -24.46
C PRO A 302 -9.21 8.17 -23.71
N ALA A 303 -8.42 8.39 -22.65
CA ALA A 303 -8.37 9.65 -21.93
C ALA A 303 -8.04 10.80 -22.91
N GLY A 304 -9.09 11.47 -23.39
CA GLY A 304 -9.03 12.65 -24.22
C GLY A 304 -9.16 13.88 -23.33
N ASP A 305 -8.11 14.70 -23.35
CA ASP A 305 -7.99 16.11 -22.99
C ASP A 305 -9.09 16.74 -22.10
N ALA A 306 -8.71 17.03 -20.86
CA ALA A 306 -9.18 18.20 -20.10
C ALA A 306 -8.02 18.78 -19.30
#